data_AF-A0A6A5WTQ7-F1
#
_entry.id   AF-A0A6A5WTQ7-F1
#
_cell.length_a   1.000
_cell.length_b   1.000
_cell.length_c   1.000
_cell.angle_alpha   90.00
_cell.angle_beta   90.00
_cell.angle_gamma   90.00
#
_symmetry.space_group_name_H-M   'P 1'
#
loop_
_entity.id
_entity.type
_entity.pdbx_description
1 polymer ?
#
loop_
_entity_poly.entity_id
_entity_poly.type
_entity_poly.pdbx_seq_one_letter_code
_entity_poly.pdbx_strand_id
1 'polypeptide(L)' 'QIKHYNYSLIFIPLDLRYIKLFIFIDRSFTNNKDLSSQLRFLIILAKEYNTRTLHNF' A
#
# COMPACT_ATOMS: atom_id res chain seq x y z
N GLN A 1 -27.32 5.68 9.07
CA GLN A 1 -27.28 4.20 9.15
C GLN A 1 -26.16 3.70 8.25
N ILE A 2 -25.06 3.18 8.82
CA ILE A 2 -23.89 2.72 8.06
C ILE A 2 -24.12 1.26 7.67
N LYS A 3 -24.09 0.97 6.36
CA LYS A 3 -24.23 -0.39 5.82
C LYS A 3 -22.96 -1.17 6.13
N HIS A 4 -23.08 -2.25 6.90
CA HIS A 4 -21.98 -3.16 7.21
C HIS A 4 -21.85 -4.15 6.05
N TYR A 5 -20.92 -3.89 5.12
CA TYR A 5 -20.53 -4.87 4.11
C TYR A 5 -19.65 -5.92 4.80
N ASN A 6 -20.08 -7.18 4.80
CA ASN A 6 -19.28 -8.31 5.26
C ASN A 6 -18.12 -8.54 4.29
N TYR A 7 -17.04 -7.76 4.40
CA TYR A 7 -15.78 -8.07 3.75
C TYR A 7 -15.07 -9.11 4.62
N SER A 8 -15.28 -10.39 4.32
CA SER A 8 -14.48 -11.47 4.90
C SER A 8 -13.00 -11.23 4.59
N LEU A 9 -12.13 -11.41 5.58
CA LEU A 9 -10.69 -11.32 5.40
C LEU A 9 -10.21 -12.47 4.52
N ILE A 10 -9.58 -12.15 3.39
CA ILE A 10 -8.99 -13.15 2.47
C ILE A 10 -7.52 -13.31 2.85
N PHE A 11 -7.14 -14.53 3.22
CA PHE A 11 -5.73 -14.88 3.35
C PHE A 11 -5.12 -15.15 1.98
N ILE A 12 -4.02 -14.47 1.66
CA ILE A 12 -3.26 -14.67 0.44
C ILE A 12 -1.85 -15.11 0.85
N PRO A 13 -1.41 -16.34 0.50
CA PRO A 13 -0.06 -16.77 0.80
C PRO A 13 0.95 -15.95 -0.01
N LEU A 14 1.91 -15.34 0.68
CA LEU A 14 2.93 -14.47 0.11
C LEU A 14 4.32 -15.05 0.39
N ASP A 15 5.11 -15.28 -0.66
CA ASP A 15 6.51 -15.67 -0.52
C ASP A 15 7.37 -14.44 -0.21
N LEU A 16 7.67 -14.24 1.07
CA LEU A 16 8.37 -13.06 1.59
C LEU A 16 9.78 -12.88 1.01
N ARG A 17 10.38 -13.93 0.42
CA ARG A 17 11.72 -13.85 -0.18
C ARG A 17 11.78 -12.92 -1.38
N TYR A 18 10.65 -12.70 -2.05
CA TYR A 18 10.57 -11.94 -3.31
C TYR A 18 9.74 -10.67 -3.20
N ILE A 19 9.22 -10.37 -2.02
CA ILE A 19 8.27 -9.27 -1.80
C ILE A 19 8.95 -8.15 -1.04
N LYS A 20 8.71 -6.91 -1.49
CA LYS A 20 9.15 -5.69 -0.83
C LYS A 20 7.93 -4.89 -0.39
N LEU A 21 8.00 -4.37 0.85
CA LEU A 21 7.00 -3.49 1.43
C LEU A 21 7.47 -2.05 1.27
N PHE A 22 6.66 -1.21 0.63
CA PHE A 22 6.90 0.22 0.50
C PHE A 22 5.82 0.97 1.25
N ILE A 23 6.25 1.87 2.15
CA ILE A 23 5.35 2.71 2.94
C ILE A 23 5.66 4.16 2.60
N PHE A 24 4.72 4.82 1.95
CA PHE A 24 4.79 6.26 1.68
C PHE A 24 3.93 6.98 2.70
N ILE A 25 4.51 7.98 3.35
CA ILE A 25 3.83 8.81 4.33
C ILE A 25 3.81 10.22 3.77
N ASP A 26 2.62 10.75 3.53
CA ASP A 26 2.48 12.16 3.24
C ASP A 26 2.20 12.90 4.56
N ARG A 27 3.11 13.81 4.89
CA ARG A 27 3.00 14.69 6.06
C ARG A 27 2.24 15.95 5.69
N SER A 28 1.07 15.81 5.06
CA SER A 28 0.16 16.94 4.90
C SER A 28 -0.55 17.18 6.24
N PHE A 29 0.15 17.80 7.19
CA PHE A 29 -0.47 18.38 8.38
C PHE A 29 -1.22 19.64 7.96
N THR A 30 -2.44 19.48 7.46
CA THR A 30 -3.39 20.59 7.53
C THR A 30 -3.77 20.73 8.99
N ASN A 31 -3.24 21.78 9.63
CA ASN A 31 -3.65 22.28 10.94
C ASN A 31 -5.12 22.70 10.86
N ASN A 32 -6.01 21.72 10.83
CA ASN A 32 -7.42 21.93 11.07
C ASN A 32 -7.51 22.26 12.56
N LYS A 33 -8.10 23.40 12.86
CA LYS A 33 -8.26 24.01 14.20
C LYS A 33 -8.76 23.04 15.29
N ASP A 34 -9.23 21.85 14.90
CA ASP A 34 -9.78 20.77 15.71
C ASP A 34 -8.83 19.57 15.97
N LEU A 35 -7.50 19.74 15.83
CA LEU A 35 -6.47 18.77 16.26
C LEU A 35 -6.52 17.35 15.63
N SER A 36 -7.38 17.09 14.65
CA SER A 36 -7.39 15.82 13.93
C SER A 36 -6.24 15.76 12.91
N SER A 37 -5.08 15.27 13.36
CA SER A 37 -3.97 14.93 12.47
C SER A 37 -4.38 13.80 11.54
N GLN A 38 -4.52 14.10 10.25
CA GLN A 38 -4.77 13.08 9.22
C GLN A 38 -3.44 12.69 8.58
N LEU A 39 -2.79 11.66 9.12
CA LEU A 39 -1.70 11.00 8.41
C LEU A 39 -2.29 10.23 7.24
N ARG A 40 -1.85 10.54 6.02
CA ARG A 40 -2.15 9.73 4.83
C ARG A 40 -0.98 8.79 4.58
N PHE A 41 -1.28 7.50 4.55
CA PHE A 41 -0.32 6.46 4.20
C PHE A 41 -0.76 5.76 2.90
N LEU A 42 0.22 5.44 2.05
CA LEU A 42 0.06 4.54 0.92
C LEU A 42 0.99 3.34 1.16
N ILE A 43 0.39 2.17 1.34
CA ILE A 43 1.10 0.90 1.56
C ILE A 43 1.06 0.10 0.25
N ILE A 44 2.23 -0.29 -0.24
CA ILE A 44 2.38 -1.07 -1.47
C ILE A 44 3.18 -2.35 -1.17
N LEU A 45 2.63 -3.48 -1.57
CA LEU A 45 3.33 -4.78 -1.63
C LEU A 45 3.68 -5.07 -3.09
N ALA A 46 4.98 -5.18 -3.39
CA ALA A 46 5.44 -5.43 -4.75
C ALA A 46 6.42 -6.61 -4.79
N LYS A 47 6.31 -7.43 -5.85
CA LYS A 47 7.28 -8.46 -6.18
C LYS A 47 8.25 -7.93 -7.22
N GLU A 48 9.54 -8.18 -7.04
CA GLU A 48 10.54 -7.81 -8.04
C GLU A 48 10.45 -8.71 -9.27
N TYR A 49 10.35 -8.11 -10.46
CA TYR A 49 10.50 -8.80 -11.74
C TYR A 49 11.70 -8.20 -12.45
N ASN A 50 12.73 -9.02 -12.71
CA ASN A 50 13.84 -8.61 -13.55
C ASN A 50 13.40 -8.69 -15.02
N THR A 51 13.03 -7.56 -15.62
CA THR A 51 12.90 -7.47 -17.08
C THR A 51 14.28 -7.45 -17.71
N ARG A 52 14.88 -8.63 -17.93
CA ARG A 52 15.90 -8.81 -18.96
C ARG A 52 15.19 -8.89 -20.31
N THR A 53 14.65 -7.76 -20.77
CA THR A 53 14.28 -7.62 -22.18
C THR A 53 15.56 -7.51 -22.98
N LEU A 54 15.92 -8.61 -23.65
CA LEU A 54 16.92 -8.64 -24.71
C LEU A 54 16.58 -7.53 -25.72
N HIS A 55 17.38 -6.47 -25.75
CA HIS A 55 17.47 -5.61 -26.93
C HIS A 55 18.04 -6.46 -28.06
N ASN A 56 17.18 -7.05 -28.88
CA ASN A 56 17.52 -7.64 -30.16
C ASN A 56 16.24 -7.69 -31.01
N PHE A 57 15.96 -6.63 -31.76
CA PHE A 57 15.42 -6.63 -33.11
C PHE A 57 15.74 -5.28 -33.76
#